data_AF-A0A265QBA2-F1
#
_entry.id   AF-A0A265QBA2-F1
#
_cell.length_a   1.000
_cell.length_b   1.000
_cell.length_c   1.000
_cell.angle_alpha   90.00
_cell.angle_beta   90.00
_cell.angle_gamma   90.00
#
_symmetry.space_group_name_H-M   'P 1'
#
loop_
_entity.id
_entity.type
_entity.pdbx_description
1 polymer ?
#
loop_
_entity_poly.entity_id
_entity_poly.type
_entity_poly.pdbx_seq_one_letter_code
_entity_poly.pdbx_strand_id
1 'polypeptide(L)'
;MLLLLYIIITKIKYFIDIPYYSQKDFTVFLCLISNILYTADIISIDQGGDTILNPIDLLQTDNRGIDVFHCFRVAELAFKLCSQLEISNEEKEEIVLSAAMHDIGKSKIDISILNKPGKLNNKEWNEIKLHPKYGAAIALMMGYSVNISQNILYHHENSDGTGYSKGLRDENIPLGAAIIRICDSYDAMRNKTI
;
A
#
# COMPACT_ATOMS: atom_id res chain seq x y z
N MET A 1 4.30 13.51 22.52
CA MET A 1 3.28 14.10 21.63
C MET A 1 3.86 15.11 20.64
N LEU A 2 4.50 16.21 21.08
CA LEU A 2 5.06 17.24 20.17
C LEU A 2 6.20 16.75 19.26
N LEU A 3 7.09 15.87 19.75
CA LEU A 3 8.17 15.29 18.94
C LEU A 3 7.66 14.32 17.88
N LEU A 4 6.61 13.56 18.21
CA LEU A 4 5.93 12.67 17.28
C LEU A 4 5.22 13.46 16.18
N LEU A 5 4.47 14.49 16.57
CA LEU A 5 3.84 15.42 15.65
C LEU A 5 4.89 16.12 14.77
N TYR A 6 6.06 16.47 15.32
CA TYR A 6 7.18 17.05 14.57
C TYR A 6 7.82 16.06 13.58
N ILE A 7 8.03 14.79 13.94
CA ILE A 7 8.55 13.76 13.02
C ILE A 7 7.54 13.47 11.91
N ILE A 8 6.26 13.37 12.25
CA ILE A 8 5.16 13.25 11.29
C ILE A 8 5.17 14.49 10.38
N ILE A 9 5.11 15.70 10.91
CA ILE A 9 5.11 16.95 10.13
C ILE A 9 6.37 17.10 9.27
N THR A 10 7.56 16.76 9.75
CA THR A 10 8.82 16.90 8.99
C THR A 10 8.93 15.86 7.88
N LYS A 11 8.43 14.64 8.08
CA LYS A 11 8.32 13.66 7.00
C LYS A 11 7.17 13.97 6.04
N ILE A 12 6.03 14.47 6.52
CA ILE A 12 4.95 15.04 5.70
C ILE A 12 5.46 16.22 4.87
N LYS A 13 6.38 17.03 5.38
CA LYS A 13 7.00 18.13 4.62
C LYS A 13 7.82 17.62 3.43
N TYR A 14 8.49 16.48 3.59
CA TYR A 14 9.13 15.74 2.50
C TYR A 14 8.13 15.28 1.42
N PHE A 15 6.87 15.05 1.79
CA PHE A 15 5.76 14.73 0.88
C PHE A 15 5.11 15.97 0.24
N ILE A 16 5.07 17.10 0.96
CA ILE A 16 4.57 18.39 0.42
C ILE A 16 5.50 18.90 -0.70
N ASP A 17 6.79 18.55 -0.65
CA ASP A 17 7.76 18.88 -1.70
C ASP A 17 7.77 17.88 -2.88
N ILE A 18 6.93 16.84 -2.86
CA ILE A 18 6.66 16.00 -4.03
C ILE A 18 5.55 16.70 -4.83
N PRO A 19 5.83 17.31 -6.00
CA PRO A 19 4.94 18.25 -6.68
C PRO A 19 3.71 17.60 -7.34
N TYR A 20 3.38 16.35 -6.99
CA TYR A 20 2.47 15.48 -7.73
C TYR A 20 1.16 15.15 -7.02
N TYR A 21 0.98 15.52 -5.75
CA TYR A 21 -0.24 15.19 -5.02
C TYR A 21 -1.25 16.35 -5.07
N SER A 22 -2.42 16.08 -5.66
CA SER A 22 -3.57 16.99 -5.58
C SER A 22 -4.16 17.01 -4.16
N GLN A 23 -5.03 17.98 -3.86
CA GLN A 23 -5.69 18.09 -2.55
C GLN A 23 -6.53 16.85 -2.17
N LYS A 24 -7.00 16.07 -3.16
CA LYS A 24 -7.66 14.76 -2.93
C LYS A 24 -6.67 13.66 -2.56
N ASP A 25 -5.44 13.69 -3.07
CA ASP A 25 -4.43 12.68 -2.77
C ASP A 25 -3.82 12.88 -1.37
N PHE A 26 -3.75 14.13 -0.91
CA PHE A 26 -3.49 14.46 0.49
C PHE A 26 -4.56 13.88 1.43
N THR A 27 -5.80 13.73 0.97
CA THR A 27 -6.89 13.15 1.76
C THR A 27 -6.70 11.65 1.95
N VAL A 28 -6.15 10.92 0.98
CA VAL A 28 -5.81 9.50 1.13
C VAL A 28 -4.59 9.29 1.99
N PHE A 29 -3.60 10.14 1.83
CA PHE A 29 -2.47 10.21 2.75
C PHE A 29 -2.94 10.48 4.20
N LEU A 30 -3.88 11.41 4.39
CA LEU A 30 -4.54 11.66 5.67
C LEU A 30 -5.45 10.51 6.11
N CYS A 31 -6.07 9.74 5.22
CA CYS A 31 -6.89 8.57 5.55
C CYS A 31 -6.05 7.36 5.94
N LEU A 32 -4.88 7.18 5.33
CA LEU A 32 -3.88 6.19 5.73
C LEU A 32 -3.32 6.57 7.10
N ILE A 33 -2.96 7.85 7.30
CA ILE A 33 -2.50 8.37 8.60
C ILE A 33 -3.62 8.35 9.66
N SER A 34 -4.88 8.68 9.32
CA SER A 34 -5.98 8.70 10.29
C SER A 34 -6.40 7.30 10.70
N ASN A 35 -6.32 6.32 9.80
CA ASN A 35 -6.46 4.91 10.15
C ASN A 35 -5.39 4.47 11.15
N ILE A 36 -4.13 4.90 10.96
CA ILE A 36 -3.02 4.63 11.87
C ILE A 36 -3.25 5.30 13.24
N LEU A 37 -3.67 6.57 13.26
CA LEU A 37 -3.94 7.32 14.49
C LEU A 37 -5.13 6.72 15.27
N TYR A 38 -6.19 6.30 14.57
CA TYR A 38 -7.33 5.62 15.19
C TYR A 38 -6.93 4.29 15.83
N THR A 39 -6.02 3.53 15.21
CA THR A 39 -5.49 2.30 15.80
C THR A 39 -4.55 2.54 16.98
N ALA A 40 -3.78 3.64 16.98
CA ALA A 40 -2.92 4.03 18.10
C ALA A 40 -3.72 4.33 19.37
N ASP A 41 -4.87 5.01 19.22
CA ASP A 41 -5.77 5.30 20.34
C ASP A 41 -6.39 4.03 20.92
N ILE A 42 -6.82 3.07 20.08
CA ILE A 42 -7.38 1.78 20.56
C ILE A 42 -6.33 0.98 21.35
N ILE A 43 -5.07 0.94 20.90
CA ILE A 43 -3.99 0.22 21.60
C ILE A 43 -3.67 0.89 22.95
N SER A 44 -3.72 2.22 23.03
CA SER A 44 -3.49 2.95 24.28
C SER A 44 -4.60 2.80 25.32
N ILE A 45 -5.82 2.45 24.89
CA ILE A 45 -6.96 2.18 25.78
C ILE A 45 -6.94 0.73 26.30
N ASP A 46 -6.40 -0.23 25.53
CA ASP A 46 -6.39 -1.66 25.87
C ASP A 46 -5.17 -2.07 26.74
N GLN A 47 -4.02 -1.39 26.57
CA GLN A 47 -2.78 -1.69 27.31
C GLN A 47 -2.65 -0.80 28.55
N GLY A 48 -3.24 -1.22 29.67
CA GLY A 48 -2.94 -0.67 31.01
C GLY A 48 -1.54 -1.06 31.52
N GLY A 49 -0.48 -0.79 30.76
CA GLY A 49 0.90 -1.15 31.11
C GLY A 49 1.96 -0.31 30.40
N ASP A 50 2.93 0.18 31.17
CA ASP A 50 4.00 1.14 30.84
C ASP A 50 5.00 0.67 29.75
N THR A 51 4.54 0.48 28.52
CA THR A 51 5.43 0.30 27.36
C THR A 51 5.18 1.41 26.34
N ILE A 52 6.06 2.42 26.35
CA ILE A 52 6.09 3.45 25.32
C ILE A 52 6.60 2.76 24.04
N LEU A 53 5.69 2.21 23.23
CA LEU A 53 6.02 1.81 21.87
C LEU A 53 6.58 3.03 21.12
N ASN A 54 7.73 2.88 20.47
CA ASN A 54 8.24 3.93 19.60
C ASN A 54 7.19 4.15 18.50
N PRO A 55 6.76 5.39 18.23
CA PRO A 55 5.74 5.62 17.21
C PRO A 55 6.13 5.16 15.80
N ILE A 56 7.44 4.97 15.55
CA ILE A 56 7.94 4.33 14.32
C ILE A 56 7.52 2.85 14.27
N ASP A 57 7.62 2.14 15.39
CA ASP A 57 7.18 0.75 15.48
C ASP A 57 5.66 0.67 15.25
N LEU A 58 4.90 1.62 15.80
CA LEU A 58 3.45 1.73 15.62
C LEU A 58 3.01 1.99 14.15
N LEU A 59 3.89 2.63 13.36
CA LEU A 59 3.70 2.88 11.92
C LEU A 59 4.16 1.70 11.04
N GLN A 60 5.15 0.93 11.51
CA GLN A 60 5.60 -0.31 10.87
C GLN A 60 4.63 -1.46 11.16
N THR A 61 3.99 -1.43 12.33
CA THR A 61 3.02 -2.42 12.80
C THR A 61 1.60 -1.88 12.64
N ASP A 62 1.14 -1.54 11.41
CA ASP A 62 -0.30 -1.69 11.21
C ASP A 62 -0.59 -3.16 11.47
N ASN A 63 -1.16 -3.46 12.64
CA ASN A 63 -1.52 -4.81 13.04
C ASN A 63 -2.45 -5.47 12.00
N ARG A 64 -2.96 -4.75 11.00
CA ARG A 64 -3.76 -5.27 9.87
C ARG A 64 -2.92 -5.66 8.65
N GLY A 65 -1.61 -5.87 8.76
CA GLY A 65 -0.77 -6.43 7.69
C GLY A 65 -0.47 -5.51 6.50
N ILE A 66 -0.76 -4.20 6.63
CA ILE A 66 -0.40 -3.17 5.66
C ILE A 66 0.89 -2.48 6.13
N ASP A 67 2.02 -2.78 5.50
CA ASP A 67 3.25 -2.00 5.75
C ASP A 67 3.17 -0.69 4.97
N VAL A 68 2.88 0.39 5.70
CA VAL A 68 2.74 1.74 5.14
C VAL A 68 4.08 2.24 4.59
N PHE A 69 5.20 1.91 5.23
CA PHE A 69 6.52 2.26 4.70
C PHE A 69 6.83 1.49 3.42
N HIS A 70 6.42 0.23 3.33
CA HIS A 70 6.47 -0.54 2.08
C HIS A 70 5.67 0.15 0.97
N CYS A 71 4.41 0.50 1.23
CA CYS A 71 3.57 1.19 0.25
C CYS A 71 4.23 2.48 -0.26
N PHE A 72 4.86 3.26 0.63
CA PHE A 72 5.60 4.45 0.24
C PHE A 72 6.85 4.16 -0.58
N ARG A 73 7.65 3.16 -0.20
CA ARG A 73 8.84 2.77 -0.96
C ARG A 73 8.47 2.27 -2.36
N VAL A 74 7.41 1.46 -2.48
CA VAL A 74 6.91 0.98 -3.77
C VAL A 74 6.44 2.16 -4.63
N ALA A 75 5.70 3.12 -4.07
CA ALA A 75 5.28 4.32 -4.80
C ALA A 75 6.46 5.19 -5.26
N GLU A 76 7.49 5.35 -4.43
CA GLU A 76 8.71 6.09 -4.79
C GLU A 76 9.49 5.37 -5.91
N LEU A 77 9.62 4.04 -5.82
CA LEU A 77 10.23 3.21 -6.85
C LEU A 77 9.46 3.29 -8.17
N ALA A 78 8.12 3.23 -8.12
CA ALA A 78 7.26 3.35 -9.28
C ALA A 78 7.42 4.74 -9.94
N PHE A 79 7.44 5.82 -9.14
CA PHE A 79 7.69 7.17 -9.65
C PHE A 79 9.02 7.28 -10.38
N LYS A 80 10.10 6.74 -9.79
CA LYS A 80 11.44 6.74 -10.39
C LYS A 80 11.46 5.95 -11.69
N LEU A 81 10.85 4.77 -11.72
CA LEU A 81 10.77 3.93 -12.92
C LEU A 81 9.96 4.62 -14.02
N CYS A 82 8.75 5.10 -13.72
CA CYS A 82 7.91 5.85 -14.65
C CYS A 82 8.61 7.09 -15.20
N SER A 83 9.47 7.75 -14.42
CA SER A 83 10.22 8.92 -14.87
C SER A 83 11.35 8.61 -15.86
N GLN A 84 11.67 7.33 -16.06
CA GLN A 84 12.58 6.86 -17.12
C GLN A 84 11.82 6.34 -18.36
N LEU A 85 10.48 6.33 -18.34
CA LEU A 85 9.63 5.85 -19.42
C LEU A 85 8.98 7.02 -20.16
N GLU A 86 8.65 6.81 -21.43
CA GLU A 86 7.91 7.76 -22.26
C GLU A 86 6.39 7.66 -22.01
N ILE A 87 5.96 7.99 -20.78
CA ILE A 87 4.53 8.03 -20.40
C ILE A 87 4.10 9.43 -19.98
N SER A 88 2.80 9.71 -20.09
CA SER A 88 2.24 11.02 -19.70
C SER A 88 2.35 11.27 -18.20
N ASN A 89 2.34 12.54 -17.78
CA ASN A 89 2.34 12.88 -16.36
C ASN A 89 1.07 12.38 -15.64
N GLU A 90 -0.08 12.43 -16.31
CA GLU A 90 -1.35 11.92 -15.78
C GLU A 90 -1.29 10.40 -15.55
N GLU A 91 -0.77 9.63 -16.51
CA GLU A 91 -0.58 8.19 -16.35
C GLU A 91 0.42 7.86 -15.24
N LYS A 92 1.51 8.63 -15.14
CA LYS A 92 2.48 8.51 -14.05
C LYS A 92 1.84 8.76 -12.69
N GLU A 93 1.01 9.79 -12.55
CA GLU A 93 0.24 10.08 -11.34
C GLU A 93 -0.65 8.90 -10.95
N GLU A 94 -1.42 8.38 -11.90
CA GLU A 94 -2.28 7.22 -11.66
C GLU A 94 -1.48 6.00 -11.20
N ILE A 95 -0.32 5.72 -11.79
CA ILE A 95 0.53 4.60 -11.41
C ILE A 95 1.10 4.77 -10.01
N VAL A 96 1.61 5.95 -9.67
CA VAL A 96 2.19 6.23 -8.34
C VAL A 96 1.13 6.13 -7.25
N LEU A 97 -0.07 6.66 -7.52
CA LEU A 97 -1.19 6.57 -6.60
C LEU A 97 -1.68 5.12 -6.44
N SER A 98 -1.74 4.36 -7.54
CA SER A 98 -2.04 2.93 -7.52
C SER A 98 -1.01 2.15 -6.68
N ALA A 99 0.28 2.47 -6.83
CA ALA A 99 1.37 1.87 -6.07
C ALA A 99 1.25 2.17 -4.57
N ALA A 100 0.87 3.39 -4.20
CA ALA A 100 0.68 3.76 -2.79
C ALA A 100 -0.51 3.04 -2.14
N MET A 101 -1.50 2.60 -2.94
CA MET A 101 -2.73 1.96 -2.46
C MET A 101 -2.81 0.47 -2.77
N HIS A 102 -1.78 -0.14 -3.38
CA HIS A 102 -1.89 -1.51 -3.92
C HIS A 102 -2.34 -2.54 -2.89
N ASP A 103 -1.92 -2.36 -1.64
CA ASP A 103 -2.20 -3.24 -0.50
C ASP A 103 -3.40 -2.82 0.36
N ILE A 104 -4.11 -1.73 0.04
CA ILE A 104 -5.19 -1.19 0.88
C ILE A 104 -6.31 -2.21 1.14
N GLY A 105 -6.49 -3.16 0.23
CA GLY A 105 -7.47 -4.24 0.37
C GLY A 105 -7.18 -5.24 1.48
N LYS A 106 -5.94 -5.29 2.02
CA LYS A 106 -5.61 -6.11 3.20
C LYS A 106 -6.44 -5.70 4.42
N SER A 107 -6.93 -4.45 4.46
CA SER A 107 -7.89 -3.97 5.48
C SER A 107 -9.22 -4.73 5.53
N LYS A 108 -9.53 -5.55 4.51
CA LYS A 108 -10.72 -6.41 4.44
C LYS A 108 -10.43 -7.88 4.74
N ILE A 109 -9.16 -8.24 4.95
CA ILE A 109 -8.75 -9.59 5.31
C ILE A 109 -8.75 -9.73 6.83
N ASP A 110 -9.13 -10.91 7.32
CA ASP A 110 -9.10 -11.21 8.75
C ASP A 110 -7.67 -11.06 9.29
N ILE A 111 -7.55 -10.28 10.37
CA ILE A 111 -6.28 -9.98 11.02
C ILE A 111 -5.56 -11.23 11.53
N SER A 112 -6.31 -12.26 11.93
CA SER A 112 -5.76 -13.54 12.39
C SER A 112 -5.11 -14.34 11.24
N ILE A 113 -5.53 -14.09 9.99
CA ILE A 113 -4.91 -14.68 8.80
C ILE A 113 -3.64 -13.92 8.45
N LEU A 114 -3.68 -12.59 8.45
CA LEU A 114 -2.54 -11.74 8.10
C LEU A 114 -1.37 -11.89 9.09
N ASN A 115 -1.67 -11.98 10.38
CA ASN A 115 -0.65 -12.08 11.43
C ASN A 115 -0.38 -13.53 11.86
N LYS A 116 -0.87 -14.52 11.10
CA LYS A 116 -0.74 -15.92 11.49
C LYS A 116 0.73 -16.30 11.61
N PRO A 117 1.21 -16.77 12.79
CA PRO A 117 2.55 -17.30 12.89
C PRO A 117 2.65 -18.62 12.11
N GLY A 118 3.52 -18.66 11.11
CA GLY A 118 3.79 -19.85 10.30
C GLY A 118 3.07 -19.88 8.95
N LYS A 119 2.94 -21.08 8.38
CA LYS A 119 2.40 -21.24 7.02
C LYS A 119 0.88 -21.11 6.99
N LEU A 120 0.39 -20.40 5.99
CA LEU A 120 -1.02 -20.35 5.65
C LEU A 120 -1.46 -21.66 5.00
N ASN A 121 -2.67 -22.11 5.33
CA ASN A 121 -3.34 -23.17 4.61
C ASN A 121 -3.96 -22.65 3.30
N ASN A 122 -4.44 -23.54 2.44
CA ASN A 122 -4.98 -23.16 1.13
C ASN A 122 -6.20 -22.21 1.23
N LYS A 123 -7.04 -22.33 2.26
CA LYS A 123 -8.21 -21.45 2.43
C LYS A 123 -7.77 -20.05 2.84
N GLU A 124 -6.86 -19.97 3.80
CA GLU A 124 -6.26 -18.71 4.25
C GLU A 124 -5.52 -17.99 3.12
N TRP A 125 -4.77 -18.75 2.32
CA TRP A 125 -4.09 -18.19 1.15
C TRP A 125 -5.06 -17.67 0.09
N ASN A 126 -6.15 -18.41 -0.18
CA ASN A 126 -7.19 -17.94 -1.09
C ASN A 126 -7.88 -16.68 -0.59
N GLU A 127 -8.02 -16.51 0.73
CA GLU A 127 -8.56 -15.28 1.33
C GLU A 127 -7.61 -14.10 1.08
N ILE A 128 -6.31 -14.26 1.36
CA ILE A 128 -5.31 -13.19 1.10
C ILE A 128 -5.32 -12.76 -0.37
N LYS A 129 -5.47 -13.70 -1.31
CA LYS A 129 -5.56 -13.39 -2.75
C LYS A 129 -6.74 -12.51 -3.14
N LEU A 130 -7.70 -12.26 -2.25
CA LEU A 130 -8.81 -11.34 -2.49
C LEU A 130 -8.44 -9.87 -2.25
N HIS A 131 -7.33 -9.56 -1.58
CA HIS A 131 -6.98 -8.17 -1.28
C HIS A 131 -6.83 -7.27 -2.53
N PRO A 132 -6.33 -7.70 -3.70
CA PRO A 132 -6.29 -6.82 -4.88
C PRO A 132 -7.71 -6.46 -5.33
N LYS A 133 -8.66 -7.41 -5.23
CA LYS A 133 -10.07 -7.19 -5.54
C LYS A 133 -10.73 -6.22 -4.57
N TYR A 134 -10.45 -6.36 -3.26
CA TYR A 134 -10.94 -5.42 -2.26
C TYR A 134 -10.34 -4.02 -2.45
N GLY A 135 -9.04 -3.93 -2.73
CA GLY A 135 -8.36 -2.66 -2.99
C GLY A 135 -8.90 -1.94 -4.22
N ALA A 136 -9.11 -2.68 -5.31
CA ALA A 136 -9.72 -2.15 -6.54
C ALA A 136 -11.14 -1.61 -6.30
N ALA A 137 -11.96 -2.29 -5.50
CA ALA A 137 -13.30 -1.84 -5.14
C ALA A 137 -13.26 -0.59 -4.25
N ILE A 138 -12.36 -0.55 -3.26
CA ILE A 138 -12.14 0.62 -2.40
C ILE A 138 -11.75 1.85 -3.25
N ALA A 139 -10.82 1.69 -4.19
CA ALA A 139 -10.40 2.77 -5.07
C ALA A 139 -11.58 3.38 -5.85
N LEU A 140 -12.44 2.53 -6.44
CA LEU A 140 -13.64 3.00 -7.14
C LEU A 140 -14.63 3.70 -6.20
N MET A 141 -14.85 3.17 -5.00
CA MET A 141 -15.72 3.81 -3.99
C MET A 141 -15.22 5.19 -3.56
N MET A 142 -13.91 5.40 -3.58
CA MET A 142 -13.28 6.68 -3.29
C MET A 142 -13.31 7.66 -4.47
N GLY A 143 -13.84 7.23 -5.63
CA GLY A 143 -13.97 8.06 -6.83
C GLY A 143 -12.72 8.10 -7.70
N TYR A 144 -11.79 7.15 -7.53
CA TYR A 144 -10.63 7.02 -8.41
C TYR A 144 -10.97 6.41 -9.76
N SER A 145 -10.07 6.61 -10.73
CA SER A 145 -10.26 6.14 -12.10
C SER A 145 -10.27 4.61 -12.19
N VAL A 146 -10.85 4.11 -13.28
CA VAL A 146 -10.82 2.68 -13.60
C VAL A 146 -9.38 2.20 -13.80
N ASN A 147 -8.49 3.04 -14.33
CA ASN A 147 -7.07 2.71 -14.49
C ASN A 147 -6.40 2.43 -13.15
N ILE A 148 -6.62 3.29 -12.14
CA ILE A 148 -6.09 3.08 -10.78
C ILE A 148 -6.63 1.77 -10.20
N SER A 149 -7.94 1.54 -10.33
CA SER A 149 -8.59 0.31 -9.87
C SER A 149 -8.00 -0.94 -10.54
N GLN A 150 -7.74 -0.90 -11.85
CA GLN A 150 -7.15 -2.01 -12.61
C GLN A 150 -5.69 -2.24 -12.22
N ASN A 151 -4.90 -1.19 -12.05
CA ASN A 151 -3.52 -1.29 -11.58
C ASN A 151 -3.45 -2.01 -10.24
N ILE A 152 -4.33 -1.65 -9.30
CA ILE A 152 -4.45 -2.32 -7.99
C ILE A 152 -4.97 -3.75 -8.15
N LEU A 153 -5.94 -4.02 -9.01
CA LEU A 153 -6.50 -5.38 -9.16
C LEU A 153 -5.48 -6.40 -9.67
N TYR A 154 -4.55 -5.95 -10.52
CA TYR A 154 -3.65 -6.81 -11.28
C TYR A 154 -2.18 -6.70 -10.87
N HIS A 155 -1.85 -6.00 -9.78
CA HIS A 155 -0.46 -5.81 -9.34
C HIS A 155 0.25 -7.11 -8.89
N HIS A 156 -0.46 -8.23 -8.79
CA HIS A 156 0.08 -9.57 -8.53
C HIS A 156 0.07 -10.49 -9.76
N GLU A 157 -0.28 -9.97 -10.94
CA GLU A 157 -0.09 -10.70 -12.19
C GLU A 157 1.41 -10.84 -12.50
N ASN A 158 1.78 -11.99 -13.07
CA ASN A 158 3.13 -12.25 -13.56
C ASN A 158 3.04 -12.36 -15.07
N SER A 159 4.07 -11.91 -15.79
CA SER A 159 4.09 -11.95 -17.26
C SER A 159 3.83 -13.35 -17.85
N ASP A 160 4.25 -14.41 -17.16
CA ASP A 160 4.02 -15.81 -17.56
C ASP A 160 2.59 -16.34 -17.29
N GLY A 161 1.74 -15.55 -16.64
CA GLY A 161 0.37 -15.91 -16.26
C GLY A 161 0.25 -16.76 -15.01
N THR A 162 1.33 -16.96 -14.24
CA THR A 162 1.30 -17.67 -12.95
C THR A 162 0.77 -16.81 -11.79
N GLY A 163 0.58 -15.52 -12.05
CA GLY A 163 0.06 -14.56 -11.09
C GLY A 163 -1.45 -14.67 -10.85
N TYR A 164 -1.98 -13.69 -10.14
CA TYR A 164 -3.41 -13.57 -9.83
C TYR A 164 -3.81 -12.08 -9.90
N SER A 165 -5.05 -11.71 -10.17
CA SER A 165 -6.32 -12.41 -9.93
C SER A 165 -6.95 -13.15 -11.12
N LYS A 166 -6.45 -12.93 -12.35
CA LYS A 166 -6.98 -13.49 -13.61
C LYS A 166 -5.98 -14.33 -14.40
N GLY A 167 -4.69 -14.31 -14.04
CA GLY A 167 -3.66 -15.04 -14.79
C GLY A 167 -3.37 -14.38 -16.14
N LEU A 168 -3.33 -13.04 -16.14
CA LEU A 168 -3.03 -12.25 -17.32
C LEU A 168 -1.57 -12.47 -17.74
N ARG A 169 -1.29 -12.30 -19.04
CA ARG A 169 0.05 -12.50 -19.62
C ARG A 169 0.51 -11.26 -20.35
N ASP A 170 1.80 -10.96 -20.19
CA ASP A 170 2.53 -9.95 -20.97
C ASP A 170 1.71 -8.66 -21.18
N GLU A 171 1.43 -8.31 -22.44
CA GLU A 171 0.72 -7.09 -22.84
C GLU A 171 -0.74 -6.98 -22.34
N ASN A 172 -1.31 -8.06 -21.80
CA ASN A 172 -2.65 -8.02 -21.21
C ASN A 172 -2.65 -7.46 -19.78
N ILE A 173 -1.48 -7.35 -19.14
CA ILE A 173 -1.32 -6.74 -17.83
C ILE A 173 -1.25 -5.22 -18.03
N PRO A 174 -2.07 -4.40 -17.34
CA PRO A 174 -1.94 -2.95 -17.41
C PRO A 174 -0.51 -2.51 -17.06
N LEU A 175 0.02 -1.55 -17.82
CA LEU A 175 1.40 -1.08 -17.64
C LEU A 175 1.69 -0.69 -16.19
N GLY A 176 0.76 0.02 -15.54
CA GLY A 176 0.85 0.37 -14.13
C GLY A 176 0.94 -0.82 -13.20
N ALA A 177 0.10 -1.85 -13.39
CA ALA A 177 0.18 -3.09 -12.62
C ALA A 177 1.54 -3.80 -12.79
N ALA A 178 2.08 -3.85 -14.00
CA ALA A 178 3.39 -4.45 -14.27
C ALA A 178 4.52 -3.67 -13.58
N ILE A 179 4.48 -2.34 -13.62
CA ILE A 179 5.43 -1.47 -12.92
C ILE A 179 5.35 -1.70 -11.40
N ILE A 180 4.13 -1.71 -10.83
CA ILE A 180 3.93 -1.97 -9.40
C ILE A 180 4.47 -3.34 -9.02
N ARG A 181 4.20 -4.38 -9.82
CA ARG A 181 4.69 -5.75 -9.57
C ARG A 181 6.21 -5.80 -9.44
N ILE A 182 6.92 -5.09 -10.31
CA ILE A 182 8.39 -5.00 -10.30
C ILE A 182 8.86 -4.29 -9.02
N CYS A 183 8.26 -3.13 -8.71
CA CYS A 183 8.64 -2.31 -7.56
C CYS A 183 8.34 -3.01 -6.22
N ASP A 184 7.17 -3.63 -6.09
CA ASP A 184 6.75 -4.44 -4.94
C ASP A 184 7.73 -5.60 -4.70
N SER A 185 8.01 -6.39 -5.75
CA SER A 185 8.96 -7.49 -5.67
C SER A 185 10.38 -7.03 -5.28
N TYR A 186 10.83 -5.90 -5.84
CA TYR A 186 12.12 -5.32 -5.51
C TYR A 186 12.20 -4.86 -4.05
N ASP A 187 11.15 -4.19 -3.54
CA ASP A 187 11.09 -3.77 -2.16
C ASP A 187 11.10 -4.97 -1.20
N ALA A 188 10.29 -6.00 -1.48
CA ALA A 188 10.22 -7.22 -0.70
C ALA A 188 11.56 -8.00 -0.66
N MET A 189 12.35 -7.96 -1.74
CA MET A 189 13.69 -8.56 -1.76
C MET A 189 14.73 -7.77 -0.95
N ARG A 190 14.57 -6.44 -0.86
CA ARG A 190 15.52 -5.54 -0.21
C ARG A 190 15.24 -5.33 1.27
N ASN A 191 13.98 -5.27 1.63
CA ASN A 191 13.53 -4.94 2.97
C ASN A 191 12.87 -6.19 3.55
N LYS A 192 13.46 -6.75 4.62
CA LYS A 192 12.82 -7.84 5.35
C LYS A 192 11.48 -7.33 5.88
N THR A 193 10.40 -7.97 5.44
CA THR A 193 9.20 -8.07 6.25
C THR A 193 9.63 -8.84 7.51
N ILE A 194 9.83 -8.12 8.61
CA ILE A 194 10.22 -8.69 9.91
C ILE A 194 8.99 -9.32 10.54
#